data_AF-A0A945YLM2-F1
#
_entry.id   AF-A0A945YLM2-F1
#
_cell.length_a   1.000
_cell.length_b   1.000
_cell.length_c   1.000
_cell.angle_alpha   90.00
_cell.angle_beta   90.00
_cell.angle_gamma   90.00
#
_symmetry.space_group_name_H-M   'P 1'
#
loop_
_entity.id
_entity.type
_entity.pdbx_description
1 polymer ?
#
loop_
_entity_poly.entity_id
_entity_poly.type
_entity_poly.pdbx_seq_one_letter_code
_entity_poly.pdbx_strand_id
1 'polypeptide(L)'
;MSAININKFTQQSETIAPSGTKLLLVVLPYLVKTDEDIKKKLVRSFLAFPYGVLTIASYVKSYARNNPTVEVLDLNIENALDPEELFKREVSKFKPDIIGFSMSYDISFKWLKSVSNIAKKINPNIVTVAGGPAVTVAYEEILADAESIDALCYSEGELGLLGLVESPEPMKKLDGDPWITKDKIKSSSFKPTAVYEDLDKVIDVDYELVDVSAYSMKEAFSPFVKFHEGAKQFFIVTSRGCPFECVFCAEPSFHGANMRYANVDLVVEHITSLVKNYGLTVLTIYDDQLLM
;
A
#
# COMPACT_ATOMS: atom_id res chain seq x y z
N MET A 1 -3.63 32.56 32.50
CA MET A 1 -2.27 31.98 32.44
C MET A 1 -2.31 30.62 33.12
N SER A 2 -2.58 29.57 32.35
CA SER A 2 -2.55 28.18 32.81
C SER A 2 -1.50 27.46 31.97
N ALA A 3 -0.44 27.02 32.65
CA ALA A 3 0.73 26.40 32.04
C ALA A 3 0.33 25.09 31.33
N ILE A 4 0.71 25.00 30.05
CA ILE A 4 0.63 23.79 29.24
C ILE A 4 1.69 22.83 29.78
N ASN A 5 1.22 21.67 30.24
CA ASN A 5 2.07 20.60 30.74
C ASN A 5 2.68 19.88 29.55
N ILE A 6 3.90 20.29 29.15
CA ILE A 6 4.68 19.62 28.11
C ILE A 6 5.22 18.33 28.72
N ASN A 7 4.48 17.23 28.55
CA ASN A 7 4.99 15.90 28.85
C ASN A 7 6.19 15.62 27.94
N LYS A 8 7.37 15.63 28.53
CA LYS A 8 8.60 15.07 27.96
C LYS A 8 8.36 13.59 27.68
N PHE A 9 8.15 13.24 26.41
CA PHE A 9 8.39 11.88 25.94
C PHE A 9 9.88 11.59 26.10
N THR A 10 10.21 10.88 27.18
CA THR A 10 11.47 10.14 27.30
C THR A 10 11.58 9.19 26.12
N GLN A 11 12.49 9.47 25.19
CA GLN A 11 12.97 8.49 24.21
C GLN A 11 13.58 7.31 25.00
N GLN A 12 12.78 6.26 25.22
CA GLN A 12 13.37 4.95 25.49
C GLN A 12 14.18 4.59 24.25
N SER A 13 15.43 4.13 24.45
CA SER A 13 16.24 3.63 23.36
C SER A 13 15.57 2.36 22.81
N GLU A 14 14.67 2.51 21.85
CA GLU A 14 14.05 1.38 21.17
C GLU A 14 15.15 0.59 20.47
N THR A 15 15.33 -0.66 20.93
CA THR A 15 16.21 -1.63 20.27
C THR A 15 15.71 -1.86 18.85
N ILE A 16 16.54 -1.57 17.86
CA ILE A 16 16.24 -1.73 16.43
C ILE A 16 16.62 -3.16 16.02
N ALA A 17 15.86 -3.75 15.10
CA ALA A 17 16.22 -5.00 14.44
C ALA A 17 17.62 -4.91 13.80
N PRO A 18 18.36 -6.03 13.72
CA PRO A 18 19.59 -6.09 12.94
C PRO A 18 19.36 -5.62 11.49
N SER A 19 20.42 -5.11 10.86
CA SER A 19 20.32 -4.68 9.46
C SER A 19 19.97 -5.84 8.54
N GLY A 20 19.18 -5.55 7.50
CA GLY A 20 18.86 -6.52 6.46
C GLY A 20 17.52 -7.23 6.59
N THR A 21 16.56 -6.70 7.38
CA THR A 21 15.16 -7.15 7.30
C THR A 21 14.68 -7.09 5.86
N LYS A 22 14.09 -8.19 5.37
CA LYS A 22 13.56 -8.31 4.01
C LYS A 22 12.06 -8.12 3.99
N LEU A 23 11.62 -7.02 3.41
CA LEU A 23 10.22 -6.69 3.19
C LEU A 23 9.84 -6.97 1.74
N LEU A 24 8.83 -7.81 1.53
CA LEU A 24 8.20 -8.00 0.22
C LEU A 24 6.79 -7.39 0.25
N LEU A 25 6.54 -6.42 -0.61
CA LEU A 25 5.20 -5.86 -0.80
C LEU A 25 4.56 -6.46 -2.05
N VAL A 26 3.32 -6.92 -1.92
CA VAL A 26 2.64 -7.72 -2.96
C VAL A 26 1.35 -7.05 -3.37
N VAL A 27 1.25 -6.66 -4.65
CA VAL A 27 0.00 -6.17 -5.23
C VAL A 27 -0.81 -7.39 -5.65
N LEU A 28 -1.96 -7.58 -5.00
CA LEU A 28 -2.81 -8.75 -5.26
C LEU A 28 -3.52 -8.62 -6.62
N PRO A 29 -3.84 -9.76 -7.27
CA PRO A 29 -4.59 -9.71 -8.52
C PRO A 29 -5.99 -9.15 -8.33
N TYR A 30 -6.31 -8.09 -9.05
CA TYR A 30 -7.64 -7.45 -9.07
C TYR A 30 -8.29 -7.45 -10.46
N LEU A 31 -7.56 -7.87 -11.50
CA LEU A 31 -8.07 -7.91 -12.85
C LEU A 31 -9.12 -9.02 -13.00
N VAL A 32 -10.32 -8.63 -13.45
CA VAL A 32 -11.38 -9.57 -13.82
C VAL A 32 -11.06 -10.15 -15.20
N LYS A 33 -10.49 -11.36 -15.25
CA LYS A 33 -10.36 -12.13 -16.49
C LYS A 33 -11.61 -13.01 -16.64
N THR A 34 -12.63 -12.56 -17.36
CA THR A 34 -13.65 -13.49 -17.89
C THR A 34 -13.57 -13.56 -19.41
N ASP A 35 -13.63 -14.77 -19.96
CA ASP A 35 -13.63 -15.03 -21.41
C ASP A 35 -14.86 -14.45 -22.13
N GLU A 36 -15.93 -14.13 -21.38
CA GLU A 36 -17.17 -13.54 -21.89
C GLU A 36 -17.14 -12.00 -21.92
N ASP A 37 -16.48 -11.33 -20.96
CA ASP A 37 -16.43 -9.87 -20.90
C ASP A 37 -15.51 -9.26 -21.97
N ILE A 38 -14.43 -9.98 -22.33
CA ILE A 38 -13.55 -9.63 -23.45
C ILE A 38 -14.35 -9.57 -24.77
N LYS A 39 -15.36 -10.43 -24.93
CA LYS A 39 -16.23 -10.46 -26.12
C LYS A 39 -17.32 -9.38 -26.10
N LYS A 40 -17.69 -8.84 -24.93
CA LYS A 40 -18.80 -7.88 -24.80
C LYS A 40 -18.37 -6.42 -24.57
N LYS A 41 -17.09 -6.10 -24.36
CA LYS A 41 -16.61 -4.72 -24.07
C LYS A 41 -17.30 -4.03 -22.88
N LEU A 42 -17.98 -4.77 -22.00
CA LEU A 42 -18.84 -4.18 -20.97
C LEU A 42 -18.10 -3.82 -19.68
N VAL A 43 -17.02 -4.52 -19.34
CA VAL A 43 -16.21 -4.25 -18.13
C VAL A 43 -14.77 -3.96 -18.54
N ARG A 44 -14.26 -2.79 -18.15
CA ARG A 44 -12.84 -2.43 -18.35
C ARG A 44 -12.08 -2.75 -17.08
N SER A 45 -11.07 -3.59 -17.20
CA SER A 45 -10.05 -3.78 -16.19
C SER A 45 -8.71 -3.43 -16.82
N PHE A 46 -7.97 -2.49 -16.22
CA PHE A 46 -6.66 -2.08 -16.70
C PHE A 46 -5.63 -2.28 -15.59
N LEU A 47 -4.40 -2.55 -15.98
CA LEU A 47 -3.27 -2.64 -15.07
C LEU A 47 -2.95 -1.24 -14.55
N ALA A 48 -3.47 -0.92 -13.36
CA ALA A 48 -3.14 0.29 -12.62
C ALA A 48 -1.68 0.30 -12.13
N PHE A 49 -1.06 1.47 -12.12
CA PHE A 49 0.25 1.68 -11.48
C PHE A 49 0.13 1.53 -9.94
N PRO A 50 1.03 0.81 -9.24
CA PRO A 50 0.85 0.49 -7.82
C PRO A 50 1.35 1.61 -6.89
N TYR A 51 0.91 2.85 -7.11
CA TYR A 51 1.44 4.04 -6.45
C TYR A 51 1.40 3.96 -4.92
N GLY A 52 0.28 3.54 -4.31
CA GLY A 52 0.19 3.42 -2.85
C GLY A 52 1.17 2.41 -2.24
N VAL A 53 1.50 1.34 -2.96
CA VAL A 53 2.54 0.40 -2.53
C VAL A 53 3.92 1.01 -2.66
N LEU A 54 4.15 1.76 -3.74
CA LEU A 54 5.42 2.44 -3.98
C LEU A 54 5.69 3.56 -2.97
N THR A 55 4.68 4.35 -2.56
CA THR A 55 4.87 5.37 -1.51
C THR A 55 5.30 4.72 -0.19
N ILE A 56 4.67 3.61 0.20
CA ILE A 56 5.03 2.84 1.38
C ILE A 56 6.45 2.28 1.27
N ALA A 57 6.77 1.66 0.14
CA ALA A 57 8.08 1.06 -0.09
C ALA A 57 9.20 2.11 -0.04
N SER A 58 8.98 3.25 -0.69
CA SER A 58 9.92 4.38 -0.75
C SER A 58 10.12 5.00 0.63
N TYR A 59 9.04 5.17 1.39
CA TYR A 59 9.10 5.67 2.76
C TYR A 59 9.90 4.72 3.66
N VAL A 60 9.60 3.41 3.65
CA VAL A 60 10.35 2.43 4.45
C VAL A 60 11.83 2.43 4.05
N LYS A 61 12.15 2.44 2.76
CA LYS A 61 13.53 2.47 2.27
C LYS A 61 14.29 3.73 2.71
N SER A 62 13.60 4.87 2.79
CA SER A 62 14.20 6.17 3.13
C SER A 62 14.39 6.39 4.63
N TYR A 63 13.47 5.88 5.46
CA TYR A 63 13.41 6.22 6.89
C TYR A 63 13.79 5.07 7.84
N ALA A 64 13.82 3.81 7.37
CA ALA A 64 14.18 2.68 8.23
C ALA A 64 15.68 2.67 8.59
N ARG A 65 15.97 2.71 9.89
CA ARG A 65 17.32 2.78 10.45
C ARG A 65 18.13 1.49 10.29
N ASN A 66 17.45 0.36 10.08
CA ASN A 66 18.10 -0.94 9.85
C ASN A 66 18.41 -1.21 8.38
N ASN A 67 18.17 -0.26 7.48
CA ASN A 67 18.52 -0.35 6.06
C ASN A 67 17.96 -1.65 5.42
N PRO A 68 16.63 -1.82 5.41
CA PRO A 68 15.99 -3.05 4.96
C PRO A 68 16.17 -3.26 3.45
N THR A 69 16.03 -4.50 3.01
CA THR A 69 15.84 -4.81 1.58
C THR A 69 14.35 -4.83 1.28
N VAL A 70 13.90 -3.98 0.37
CA VAL A 70 12.49 -3.86 -0.01
C VAL A 70 12.32 -4.26 -1.47
N GLU A 71 11.40 -5.18 -1.75
CA GLU A 71 10.98 -5.54 -3.12
C GLU A 71 9.47 -5.41 -3.27
N VAL A 72 9.03 -5.05 -4.49
CA VAL A 72 7.61 -5.00 -4.87
C VAL A 72 7.33 -6.10 -5.89
N LEU A 73 6.32 -6.91 -5.62
CA LEU A 73 5.83 -7.95 -6.52
C LEU A 73 4.40 -7.63 -6.94
N ASP A 74 4.20 -7.29 -8.21
CA ASP A 74 2.87 -7.09 -8.77
C ASP A 74 2.39 -8.34 -9.50
N LEU A 75 1.37 -8.99 -8.95
CA LEU A 75 0.80 -10.21 -9.51
C LEU A 75 -0.18 -9.95 -10.68
N ASN A 76 -0.39 -8.68 -11.06
CA ASN A 76 -1.24 -8.30 -12.19
C ASN A 76 -0.45 -8.15 -13.49
N ILE A 77 0.89 -8.03 -13.43
CA ILE A 77 1.73 -7.94 -14.62
C ILE A 77 1.61 -9.25 -15.41
N GLU A 78 1.34 -9.14 -16.71
CA GLU A 78 1.21 -10.32 -17.58
C GLU A 78 2.50 -11.15 -17.55
N ASN A 79 2.33 -12.42 -17.21
CA ASN A 79 3.43 -13.36 -17.10
C ASN A 79 2.99 -14.76 -17.56
N ALA A 80 3.97 -15.60 -17.90
CA ALA A 80 3.72 -16.98 -18.32
C ALA A 80 3.27 -17.89 -17.17
N LEU A 81 3.48 -17.48 -15.92
CA LEU A 81 3.09 -18.23 -14.72
C LEU A 81 1.72 -17.78 -14.20
N ASP A 82 0.99 -18.72 -13.61
CA ASP A 82 -0.15 -18.42 -12.75
C ASP A 82 0.30 -17.54 -11.55
N PRO A 83 -0.54 -16.60 -11.06
CA PRO A 83 -0.19 -15.72 -9.94
C PRO A 83 0.32 -16.45 -8.69
N GLU A 84 -0.23 -17.61 -8.34
CA GLU A 84 0.21 -18.36 -7.15
C GLU A 84 1.59 -18.98 -7.35
N GLU A 85 1.88 -19.50 -8.55
CA GLU A 85 3.19 -20.06 -8.88
C GLU A 85 4.26 -18.97 -9.00
N LEU A 86 3.91 -17.81 -9.57
CA LEU A 86 4.76 -16.63 -9.56
C LEU A 86 5.09 -16.20 -8.12
N PHE A 87 4.06 -16.04 -7.29
CA PHE A 87 4.21 -15.68 -5.88
C PHE A 87 5.13 -16.65 -5.14
N LYS A 88 4.87 -17.96 -5.27
CA LYS A 88 5.68 -19.01 -4.64
C LYS A 88 7.14 -18.96 -5.08
N ARG A 89 7.40 -18.74 -6.38
CA ARG A 89 8.75 -18.62 -6.94
C ARG A 89 9.49 -17.44 -6.33
N GLU A 90 8.89 -16.24 -6.34
CA GLU A 90 9.55 -15.04 -5.84
C GLU A 90 9.75 -15.07 -4.33
N VAL A 91 8.78 -15.54 -3.55
CA VAL A 91 8.93 -15.70 -2.09
C VAL A 91 10.05 -16.68 -1.75
N SER A 92 10.15 -17.80 -2.48
CA SER A 92 11.22 -18.80 -2.27
C SER A 92 12.61 -18.26 -2.62
N LYS A 93 12.69 -17.37 -3.61
CA LYS A 93 13.93 -16.73 -4.07
C LYS A 93 14.36 -15.62 -3.11
N PHE A 94 13.46 -14.69 -2.81
CA PHE A 94 13.73 -13.50 -2.00
C PHE A 94 13.91 -13.85 -0.51
N LYS A 95 13.11 -14.81 -0.02
CA LYS A 95 13.03 -15.24 1.39
C LYS A 95 12.72 -14.06 2.32
N PRO A 96 11.53 -13.45 2.20
CA PRO A 96 11.15 -12.31 3.03
C PRO A 96 11.01 -12.69 4.50
N ASP A 97 11.26 -11.73 5.38
CA ASP A 97 10.90 -11.81 6.81
C ASP A 97 9.47 -11.31 7.02
N ILE A 98 9.07 -10.31 6.24
CA ILE A 98 7.75 -9.68 6.29
C ILE A 98 7.17 -9.64 4.87
N ILE A 99 5.90 -10.02 4.72
CA ILE A 99 5.12 -9.80 3.49
C ILE A 99 3.95 -8.87 3.80
N GLY A 100 3.88 -7.76 3.08
CA GLY A 100 2.73 -6.85 3.09
C GLY A 100 1.89 -7.00 1.83
N PHE A 101 0.64 -7.46 1.98
CA PHE A 101 -0.30 -7.60 0.88
C PHE A 101 -1.12 -6.32 0.69
N SER A 102 -1.08 -5.74 -0.50
CA SER A 102 -1.94 -4.61 -0.88
C SER A 102 -3.24 -5.13 -1.49
N MET A 103 -4.36 -4.88 -0.81
CA MET A 103 -5.69 -5.27 -1.23
C MET A 103 -6.59 -4.03 -1.37
N SER A 104 -6.64 -3.48 -2.59
CA SER A 104 -7.48 -2.31 -2.89
C SER A 104 -8.94 -2.68 -3.14
N TYR A 105 -9.20 -3.88 -3.65
CA TYR A 105 -10.53 -4.32 -4.09
C TYR A 105 -10.89 -5.69 -3.48
N ASP A 106 -12.16 -5.88 -3.15
CA ASP A 106 -12.72 -7.10 -2.58
C ASP A 106 -12.51 -8.36 -3.44
N ILE A 107 -12.51 -8.23 -4.77
CA ILE A 107 -12.20 -9.33 -5.69
C ILE A 107 -10.82 -9.97 -5.43
N SER A 108 -9.91 -9.22 -4.82
CA SER A 108 -8.57 -9.69 -4.47
C SER A 108 -8.56 -10.62 -3.25
N PHE A 109 -9.67 -10.70 -2.51
CA PHE A 109 -9.74 -11.44 -1.24
C PHE A 109 -9.42 -12.93 -1.40
N LYS A 110 -9.90 -13.56 -2.49
CA LYS A 110 -9.57 -14.97 -2.78
C LYS A 110 -8.05 -15.18 -2.90
N TRP A 111 -7.35 -14.21 -3.49
CA TRP A 111 -5.91 -14.27 -3.67
C TRP A 111 -5.20 -14.05 -2.35
N LEU A 112 -5.61 -13.06 -1.54
CA LEU A 112 -5.09 -12.85 -0.19
C LEU A 112 -5.08 -14.15 0.62
N LYS A 113 -6.20 -14.88 0.63
CA LYS A 113 -6.32 -16.17 1.32
C LYS A 113 -5.32 -17.19 0.77
N SER A 114 -5.24 -17.32 -0.55
CA SER A 114 -4.37 -18.32 -1.17
C SER A 114 -2.88 -18.02 -0.96
N VAL A 115 -2.43 -16.81 -1.28
CA VAL A 115 -1.01 -16.46 -1.22
C VAL A 115 -0.49 -16.35 0.22
N SER A 116 -1.30 -15.91 1.18
CA SER A 116 -0.91 -15.93 2.61
C SER A 116 -0.73 -17.36 3.13
N ASN A 117 -1.61 -18.29 2.74
CA ASN A 117 -1.44 -19.72 3.06
C ASN A 117 -0.17 -20.30 2.42
N ILE A 118 0.14 -19.92 1.18
CA ILE A 118 1.39 -20.33 0.51
C ILE A 118 2.61 -19.79 1.27
N ALA A 119 2.60 -18.52 1.68
CA ALA A 119 3.69 -17.92 2.45
C ALA A 119 3.99 -18.70 3.72
N LYS A 120 2.96 -18.99 4.53
CA LYS A 120 3.11 -19.75 5.79
C LYS A 120 3.55 -21.21 5.56
N LYS A 121 3.15 -21.83 4.44
CA LYS A 121 3.65 -23.17 4.04
C LYS A 121 5.13 -23.16 3.66
N ILE A 122 5.61 -22.09 3.02
CA ILE A 122 7.03 -21.93 2.68
C ILE A 122 7.86 -21.70 3.94
N ASN A 123 7.42 -20.78 4.80
CA ASN A 123 8.05 -20.51 6.08
C ASN A 123 7.01 -19.94 7.07
N PRO A 124 6.68 -20.67 8.15
CA PRO A 124 5.68 -20.24 9.11
C PRO A 124 6.09 -19.00 9.91
N ASN A 125 7.38 -18.65 9.92
CA ASN A 125 7.91 -17.48 10.65
C ASN A 125 7.78 -16.17 9.86
N ILE A 126 7.38 -16.21 8.58
CA ILE A 126 7.14 -14.98 7.81
C ILE A 126 5.98 -14.24 8.44
N VAL A 127 6.18 -12.96 8.75
CA VAL A 127 5.09 -12.10 9.24
C VAL A 127 4.26 -11.64 8.05
N THR A 128 2.97 -11.93 8.06
CA THR A 128 2.04 -11.63 6.98
C THR A 128 1.06 -10.55 7.42
N VAL A 129 1.11 -9.41 6.76
CA VAL A 129 0.17 -8.31 7.00
C VAL A 129 -0.55 -7.93 5.71
N ALA A 130 -1.73 -7.34 5.81
CA ALA A 130 -2.43 -6.80 4.65
C ALA A 130 -2.93 -5.38 4.92
N GLY A 131 -2.99 -4.54 3.88
CA GLY A 131 -3.50 -3.18 3.96
C GLY A 131 -4.21 -2.76 2.68
N GLY A 132 -4.72 -1.54 2.69
CA GLY A 132 -5.45 -0.94 1.57
C GLY A 132 -6.93 -0.66 1.88
N PRO A 133 -7.64 0.03 0.97
CA PRO A 133 -9.03 0.43 1.17
C PRO A 133 -9.97 -0.73 1.52
N ALA A 134 -9.93 -1.83 0.75
CA ALA A 134 -10.79 -2.99 1.02
C ALA A 134 -10.49 -3.66 2.37
N VAL A 135 -9.23 -3.61 2.82
CA VAL A 135 -8.84 -4.10 4.16
C VAL A 135 -9.44 -3.22 5.25
N THR A 136 -9.36 -1.90 5.08
CA THR A 136 -9.82 -0.93 6.08
C THR A 136 -11.32 -1.00 6.33
N VAL A 137 -12.12 -1.34 5.32
CA VAL A 137 -13.58 -1.41 5.42
C VAL A 137 -14.13 -2.78 5.82
N ALA A 138 -13.39 -3.86 5.56
CA ALA A 138 -13.86 -5.25 5.73
C ALA A 138 -12.94 -6.09 6.63
N TYR A 139 -12.25 -5.45 7.59
CA TYR A 139 -11.23 -6.13 8.41
C TYR A 139 -11.80 -7.29 9.24
N GLU A 140 -13.06 -7.22 9.67
CA GLU A 140 -13.71 -8.27 10.47
C GLU A 140 -13.90 -9.54 9.64
N GLU A 141 -14.46 -9.41 8.44
CA GLU A 141 -14.69 -10.50 7.50
C GLU A 141 -13.37 -11.10 7.03
N ILE A 142 -12.37 -10.27 6.74
CA ILE A 142 -11.05 -10.73 6.31
C ILE A 142 -10.39 -11.57 7.41
N LEU A 143 -10.38 -11.11 8.67
CA LEU A 143 -9.76 -11.83 9.77
C LEU A 143 -10.51 -13.11 10.17
N ALA A 144 -11.83 -13.17 9.93
CA ALA A 144 -12.63 -14.36 10.15
C ALA A 144 -12.23 -15.50 9.20
N ASP A 145 -11.85 -15.17 7.96
CA ASP A 145 -11.68 -16.14 6.87
C ASP A 145 -10.21 -16.37 6.46
N ALA A 146 -9.34 -15.36 6.57
CA ALA A 146 -7.94 -15.40 6.12
C ALA A 146 -7.02 -15.79 7.27
N GLU A 147 -6.98 -17.09 7.61
CA GLU A 147 -6.34 -17.52 8.84
C GLU A 147 -4.83 -17.24 8.94
N SER A 148 -4.15 -17.25 7.79
CA SER A 148 -2.70 -17.09 7.65
C SER A 148 -2.23 -15.63 7.64
N ILE A 149 -3.10 -14.66 7.89
CA ILE A 149 -2.74 -13.25 8.07
C ILE A 149 -2.58 -12.96 9.56
N ASP A 150 -1.42 -12.41 9.94
CA ASP A 150 -1.09 -12.07 11.33
C ASP A 150 -1.77 -10.77 11.78
N ALA A 151 -1.83 -9.76 10.90
CA ALA A 151 -2.53 -8.51 11.18
C ALA A 151 -2.99 -7.77 9.91
N LEU A 152 -3.96 -6.88 10.08
CA LEU A 152 -4.42 -5.94 9.06
C LEU A 152 -4.00 -4.52 9.42
N CYS A 153 -3.47 -3.77 8.47
CA CYS A 153 -3.18 -2.35 8.63
C CYS A 153 -4.47 -1.56 8.39
N TYR A 154 -4.92 -0.81 9.38
CA TYR A 154 -6.03 0.12 9.23
C TYR A 154 -5.53 1.43 8.61
N SER A 155 -6.23 1.95 7.60
CA SER A 155 -5.90 3.23 6.95
C SER A 155 -4.50 3.21 6.31
N GLU A 156 -3.63 4.17 6.62
CA GLU A 156 -2.32 4.35 5.99
C GLU A 156 -1.23 3.44 6.57
N GLY A 157 -0.33 2.97 5.70
CA GLY A 157 0.59 1.87 6.00
C GLY A 157 2.03 2.28 6.30
N GLU A 158 2.41 3.52 5.99
CA GLU A 158 3.79 4.00 6.02
C GLU A 158 4.44 3.83 7.41
N LEU A 159 3.82 4.40 8.45
CA LEU A 159 4.34 4.31 9.83
C LEU A 159 4.22 2.91 10.42
N GLY A 160 3.12 2.20 10.10
CA GLY A 160 2.91 0.83 10.55
C GLY A 160 4.04 -0.09 10.07
N LEU A 161 4.30 -0.08 8.75
CA LEU A 161 5.33 -0.93 8.15
C LEU A 161 6.75 -0.50 8.52
N LEU A 162 7.04 0.80 8.62
CA LEU A 162 8.33 1.27 9.15
C LEU A 162 8.59 0.70 10.55
N GLY A 163 7.62 0.86 11.45
CA GLY A 163 7.74 0.35 12.81
C GLY A 163 7.84 -1.18 12.89
N LEU A 164 7.19 -1.90 11.97
CA LEU A 164 7.26 -3.35 11.89
C LEU A 164 8.62 -3.84 11.40
N VAL A 165 9.17 -3.21 10.35
CA VAL A 165 10.46 -3.54 9.75
C VAL A 165 11.62 -3.25 10.70
N GLU A 166 11.54 -2.18 11.48
CA GLU A 166 12.55 -1.82 12.49
C GLU A 166 12.45 -2.65 13.77
N SER A 167 11.36 -3.40 13.98
CA SER A 167 11.14 -4.11 15.24
C SER A 167 11.96 -5.41 15.30
N PRO A 168 12.74 -5.65 16.37
CA PRO A 168 13.39 -6.95 16.60
C PRO A 168 12.37 -8.04 16.96
N GLU A 169 11.16 -7.67 17.37
CA GLU A 169 10.04 -8.57 17.65
C GLU A 169 8.80 -8.12 16.85
N PRO A 170 8.76 -8.34 15.52
CA PRO A 170 7.69 -7.83 14.67
C PRO A 170 6.29 -8.27 15.12
N MET A 171 6.13 -9.51 15.56
CA MET A 171 4.84 -10.03 16.04
C MET A 171 4.28 -9.24 17.23
N LYS A 172 5.14 -8.81 18.17
CA LYS A 172 4.70 -7.95 19.29
C LYS A 172 4.36 -6.54 18.84
N LYS A 173 4.98 -6.05 17.76
CA LYS A 173 4.68 -4.73 17.21
C LYS A 173 3.24 -4.65 16.67
N LEU A 174 2.66 -5.79 16.27
CA LEU A 174 1.26 -5.89 15.81
C LEU A 174 0.23 -5.64 16.93
N ASP A 175 0.65 -5.61 18.20
CA ASP A 175 -0.22 -5.22 19.31
C ASP A 175 -0.50 -3.70 19.34
N GLY A 176 0.33 -2.89 18.67
CA GLY A 176 0.15 -1.44 18.55
C GLY A 176 -0.73 -1.02 17.38
N ASP A 177 -1.02 0.27 17.29
CA ASP A 177 -1.65 0.88 16.11
C ASP A 177 -0.63 0.99 14.95
N PRO A 178 -1.06 0.94 13.68
CA PRO A 178 -2.43 0.85 13.17
C PRO A 178 -2.95 -0.59 12.97
N TRP A 179 -2.34 -1.57 13.64
CA TRP A 179 -2.58 -2.98 13.37
C TRP A 179 -3.86 -3.51 14.03
N ILE A 180 -4.63 -4.28 13.28
CA ILE A 180 -5.80 -5.03 13.73
C ILE A 180 -5.45 -6.51 13.71
N THR A 181 -5.60 -7.20 14.85
CA THR A 181 -5.35 -8.64 14.98
C THR A 181 -6.63 -9.37 15.38
N LYS A 182 -6.67 -10.69 15.17
CA LYS A 182 -7.80 -11.53 15.59
C LYS A 182 -8.10 -11.42 17.08
N ASP A 183 -7.09 -11.17 17.91
CA ASP A 183 -7.28 -11.04 19.35
C ASP A 183 -7.84 -9.67 19.74
N LYS A 184 -7.46 -8.60 19.02
CA LYS A 184 -8.03 -7.27 19.22
C LYS A 184 -9.53 -7.23 18.93
N ILE A 185 -9.98 -7.82 17.82
CA ILE A 185 -11.40 -7.79 17.42
C ILE A 185 -12.33 -8.59 18.35
N LYS A 186 -11.80 -9.52 19.16
CA LYS A 186 -12.60 -10.24 20.17
C LYS A 186 -13.05 -9.33 21.32
N SER A 187 -12.40 -8.18 21.51
CA SER A 187 -12.80 -7.20 22.50
C SER A 187 -13.99 -6.37 22.00
N SER A 188 -15.09 -6.36 22.75
CA SER A 188 -16.31 -5.62 22.38
C SER A 188 -16.15 -4.09 22.33
N SER A 189 -15.03 -3.56 22.81
CA SER A 189 -14.71 -2.13 22.78
C SER A 189 -13.63 -1.76 21.78
N PHE A 190 -13.12 -2.73 21.01
CA PHE A 190 -12.06 -2.46 20.05
C PHE A 190 -12.54 -1.51 18.95
N LYS A 191 -11.75 -0.46 18.70
CA LYS A 191 -11.89 0.43 17.56
C LYS A 191 -10.50 0.61 16.95
N PRO A 192 -10.34 0.43 15.64
CA PRO A 192 -9.06 0.64 15.01
C PRO A 192 -8.70 2.14 15.02
N THR A 193 -7.41 2.42 15.12
CA THR A 193 -6.86 3.78 15.15
C THR A 193 -6.00 4.00 13.92
N ALA A 194 -6.33 5.03 13.13
CA ALA A 194 -5.48 5.44 12.02
C ALA A 194 -4.25 6.19 12.54
N VAL A 195 -3.11 5.96 11.89
CA VAL A 195 -1.85 6.64 12.18
C VAL A 195 -1.34 7.23 10.87
N TYR A 196 -1.13 8.54 10.86
CA TYR A 196 -0.79 9.30 9.65
C TYR A 196 0.64 9.84 9.73
N GLU A 197 1.32 9.85 8.60
CA GLU A 197 2.58 10.57 8.42
C GLU A 197 2.34 11.90 7.70
N ASP A 198 3.30 12.80 7.86
CA ASP A 198 3.44 14.02 7.07
C ASP A 198 3.61 13.69 5.58
N LEU A 199 2.78 14.31 4.74
CA LEU A 199 2.82 14.03 3.30
C LEU A 199 4.12 14.49 2.64
N ASP A 200 4.82 15.46 3.23
CA ASP A 200 6.13 15.91 2.77
C ASP A 200 7.16 14.77 2.76
N LYS A 201 6.97 13.76 3.62
CA LYS A 201 7.88 12.60 3.70
C LYS A 201 7.50 11.44 2.80
N VAL A 202 6.27 11.42 2.27
CA VAL A 202 5.73 10.29 1.49
C VAL A 202 5.52 10.65 0.02
N ILE A 203 5.64 11.93 -0.33
CA ILE A 203 5.38 12.44 -1.68
C ILE A 203 6.41 11.95 -2.70
N ASP A 204 7.66 11.73 -2.28
CA ASP A 204 8.72 11.22 -3.15
C ASP A 204 8.62 9.70 -3.30
N VAL A 205 8.76 9.23 -4.54
CA VAL A 205 8.52 7.84 -4.90
C VAL A 205 9.72 7.28 -5.66
N ASP A 206 10.23 6.16 -5.17
CA ASP A 206 11.26 5.36 -5.82
C ASP A 206 10.63 4.47 -6.89
N TYR A 207 10.59 4.99 -8.12
CA TYR A 207 10.09 4.28 -9.29
C TYR A 207 11.02 3.14 -9.76
N GLU A 208 12.25 3.03 -9.25
CA GLU A 208 13.16 1.92 -9.60
C GLU A 208 12.76 0.59 -8.93
N LEU A 209 11.83 0.64 -7.96
CA LEU A 209 11.27 -0.55 -7.30
C LEU A 209 10.42 -1.41 -8.22
N VAL A 210 10.01 -0.89 -9.38
CA VAL A 210 9.21 -1.61 -10.38
C VAL A 210 9.72 -1.31 -11.80
N ASP A 211 9.42 -2.21 -12.73
CA ASP A 211 9.57 -1.90 -14.15
C ASP A 211 8.42 -1.00 -14.60
N VAL A 212 8.64 0.30 -14.60
CA VAL A 212 7.66 1.30 -15.05
C VAL A 212 7.13 1.00 -16.46
N SER A 213 7.94 0.40 -17.34
CA SER A 213 7.52 0.10 -18.70
C SER A 213 6.49 -1.05 -18.80
N ALA A 214 6.38 -1.87 -17.76
CA ALA A 214 5.34 -2.89 -17.64
C ALA A 214 3.94 -2.27 -17.44
N TYR A 215 3.88 -1.01 -16.99
CA TYR A 215 2.64 -0.28 -16.77
C TYR A 215 2.33 0.61 -17.95
N SER A 216 1.30 0.23 -18.72
CA SER A 216 0.89 1.03 -19.88
C SER A 216 0.33 2.40 -19.52
N MET A 217 0.02 2.65 -18.23
CA MET A 217 -0.47 3.89 -17.62
C MET A 217 -1.47 4.63 -18.53
N LYS A 218 -2.59 3.97 -18.80
CA LYS A 218 -3.66 4.49 -19.67
C LYS A 218 -4.86 5.03 -18.88
N GLU A 219 -4.72 5.20 -17.56
CA GLU A 219 -5.86 5.44 -16.67
C GLU A 219 -6.55 6.78 -16.90
N ALA A 220 -5.82 7.83 -17.33
CA ALA A 220 -6.40 9.15 -17.54
C ALA A 220 -7.16 9.28 -18.87
N PHE A 221 -7.04 8.28 -19.75
CA PHE A 221 -7.70 8.31 -21.04
C PHE A 221 -9.09 7.67 -20.93
N SER A 222 -10.06 8.53 -20.67
CA SER A 222 -11.48 8.27 -20.93
C SER A 222 -11.68 7.65 -22.32
N PRO A 223 -12.68 6.77 -22.53
CA PRO A 223 -13.07 6.28 -23.86
C PRO A 223 -13.24 7.38 -24.92
N PHE A 224 -13.47 8.62 -24.48
CA PHE A 224 -13.79 9.76 -25.30
C PHE A 224 -12.57 10.64 -25.64
N VAL A 225 -11.41 10.36 -25.05
CA VAL A 225 -10.15 11.06 -25.36
C VAL A 225 -9.22 10.10 -26.09
N LYS A 226 -8.80 10.45 -27.30
CA LYS A 226 -7.84 9.64 -28.05
C LYS A 226 -6.52 9.60 -27.28
N PHE A 227 -6.08 8.39 -26.95
CA PHE A 227 -4.72 8.16 -26.48
C PHE A 227 -3.75 8.76 -27.50
N HIS A 228 -2.86 9.63 -27.04
CA HIS A 228 -1.80 10.17 -27.88
C HIS A 228 -0.66 9.15 -27.96
N GLU A 229 -0.30 8.73 -29.16
CA GLU A 229 0.83 7.83 -29.37
C GLU A 229 2.10 8.46 -28.79
N GLY A 230 2.81 7.71 -27.94
CA GLY A 230 3.98 8.21 -27.20
C GLY A 230 3.66 8.95 -25.89
N ALA A 231 2.40 9.05 -25.47
CA ALA A 231 2.06 9.58 -24.15
C ALA A 231 2.66 8.71 -23.03
N LYS A 232 3.31 9.38 -22.07
CA LYS A 232 3.85 8.79 -20.85
C LYS A 232 3.13 9.44 -19.68
N GLN A 233 2.08 8.75 -19.23
CA GLN A 233 1.27 9.22 -18.13
C GLN A 233 1.92 8.78 -16.82
N PHE A 234 1.95 9.65 -15.81
CA PHE A 234 2.09 9.22 -14.42
C PHE A 234 1.00 9.88 -13.62
N PHE A 235 0.67 9.28 -12.49
CA PHE A 235 -0.11 9.96 -11.50
C PHE A 235 0.65 10.18 -10.21
N ILE A 236 0.24 11.24 -9.52
CA ILE A 236 0.73 11.62 -8.22
C ILE A 236 -0.46 11.86 -7.30
N VAL A 237 -0.22 11.69 -6.01
CA VAL A 237 -1.16 12.07 -4.95
C VAL A 237 -0.51 13.22 -4.17
N THR A 238 -1.12 14.40 -4.24
CA THR A 238 -0.62 15.64 -3.61
C THR A 238 -1.31 15.96 -2.30
N SER A 239 -2.43 15.30 -2.02
CA SER A 239 -3.20 15.43 -0.79
C SER A 239 -3.88 14.11 -0.42
N ARG A 240 -4.17 13.95 0.86
CA ARG A 240 -4.92 12.80 1.40
C ARG A 240 -5.95 13.29 2.40
N GLY A 241 -7.12 12.64 2.40
CA GLY A 241 -8.25 12.95 3.25
C GLY A 241 -9.43 13.51 2.45
N CYS A 242 -10.62 13.45 3.04
CA CYS A 242 -11.82 14.03 2.45
C CYS A 242 -12.82 14.41 3.55
N PRO A 243 -13.21 15.69 3.69
CA PRO A 243 -14.12 16.13 4.75
C PRO A 243 -15.60 15.83 4.46
N PHE A 244 -15.91 15.23 3.31
CA PHE A 244 -17.28 14.94 2.91
C PHE A 244 -17.77 13.61 3.45
N GLU A 245 -19.06 13.57 3.84
CA GLU A 245 -19.75 12.38 4.35
C GLU A 245 -20.69 11.78 3.29
N CYS A 246 -20.20 11.63 2.05
CA CYS A 246 -21.00 11.06 0.97
C CYS A 246 -21.42 9.63 1.33
N VAL A 247 -22.73 9.35 1.37
CA VAL A 247 -23.31 8.07 1.85
C VAL A 247 -22.87 6.82 1.07
N PHE A 248 -22.26 6.99 -0.10
CA PHE A 248 -21.77 5.91 -0.96
C PHE A 248 -20.24 5.75 -0.90
N CYS A 249 -19.53 6.67 -0.24
CA CYS A 249 -18.08 6.76 -0.31
C CYS A 249 -17.42 6.24 0.97
N ALA A 250 -16.41 5.38 0.82
CA ALA A 250 -15.63 4.86 1.93
C ALA A 250 -14.37 5.69 2.23
N GLU A 251 -14.05 6.66 1.38
CA GLU A 251 -12.80 7.45 1.39
C GLU A 251 -12.41 8.01 2.78
N PRO A 252 -13.30 8.70 3.52
CA PRO A 252 -12.94 9.23 4.84
C PRO A 252 -12.56 8.15 5.86
N SER A 253 -12.96 6.89 5.63
CA SER A 253 -12.63 5.76 6.51
C SER A 253 -11.16 5.34 6.42
N PHE A 254 -10.50 5.54 5.27
CA PHE A 254 -9.12 5.08 5.07
C PHE A 254 -8.09 6.18 4.81
N HIS A 255 -8.48 7.39 4.41
CA HIS A 255 -7.58 8.55 4.36
C HIS A 255 -7.87 9.62 5.43
N GLY A 256 -8.95 9.44 6.19
CA GLY A 256 -9.37 10.35 7.25
C GLY A 256 -10.22 11.52 6.74
N ALA A 257 -10.91 12.18 7.66
CA ALA A 257 -11.78 13.31 7.35
C ALA A 257 -11.04 14.65 7.20
N ASN A 258 -9.79 14.72 7.68
CA ASN A 258 -9.00 15.95 7.64
C ASN A 258 -8.11 15.97 6.40
N MET A 259 -8.17 17.06 5.65
CA MET A 259 -7.27 17.29 4.52
C MET A 259 -5.82 17.46 4.99
N ARG A 260 -4.91 16.73 4.36
CA ARG A 260 -3.47 16.89 4.46
C ARG A 260 -2.90 17.13 3.07
N TYR A 261 -1.96 18.05 2.97
CA TYR A 261 -1.34 18.47 1.71
C TYR A 261 0.16 18.28 1.78
N ALA A 262 0.76 17.81 0.68
CA ALA A 262 2.19 17.89 0.48
C ALA A 262 2.59 19.34 0.11
N ASN A 263 3.81 19.71 0.48
CA ASN A 263 4.41 20.97 0.10
C ASN A 263 4.52 21.08 -1.43
N VAL A 264 4.08 22.22 -1.96
CA VAL A 264 4.05 22.50 -3.40
C VAL A 264 5.44 22.40 -4.03
N ASP A 265 6.50 22.83 -3.34
CA ASP A 265 7.87 22.76 -3.85
C ASP A 265 8.29 21.30 -4.03
N LEU A 266 7.98 20.42 -3.06
CA LEU A 266 8.25 18.99 -3.16
C LEU A 266 7.44 18.32 -4.28
N VAL A 267 6.19 18.73 -4.47
CA VAL A 267 5.35 18.25 -5.59
C VAL A 267 5.98 18.65 -6.93
N VAL A 268 6.42 19.90 -7.08
CA VAL A 268 7.07 20.39 -8.30
C VAL A 268 8.40 19.68 -8.54
N GLU A 269 9.20 19.44 -7.50
CA GLU A 269 10.44 18.68 -7.58
C GLU A 269 10.19 17.24 -8.04
N HIS A 270 9.18 16.57 -7.49
CA HIS A 270 8.79 15.22 -7.88
C HIS A 270 8.32 15.16 -9.34
N ILE A 271 7.46 16.08 -9.78
CA ILE A 271 7.03 16.18 -11.19
C ILE A 271 8.25 16.44 -12.11
N THR A 272 9.18 17.30 -11.69
CA THR A 272 10.40 17.59 -12.46
C THR A 272 11.27 16.35 -12.62
N SER A 273 11.38 15.53 -11.56
CA SER A 273 12.07 14.22 -11.61
C SER A 273 11.40 13.29 -12.62
N LEU A 274 10.06 13.20 -12.61
CA LEU A 274 9.30 12.40 -13.57
C LEU A 274 9.51 12.82 -15.03
N VAL A 275 9.53 14.14 -15.29
CA VAL A 275 9.84 14.68 -16.63
C VAL A 275 11.26 14.31 -17.04
N LYS A 276 12.24 14.52 -16.16
CA LYS A 276 13.67 14.31 -16.47
C LYS A 276 14.02 12.84 -16.67
N ASN A 277 13.55 11.97 -15.79
CA ASN A 277 14.01 10.58 -15.70
C ASN A 277 13.14 9.62 -16.50
N TYR A 278 11.84 9.91 -16.62
CA TYR A 278 10.89 9.02 -17.29
C TYR A 278 10.25 9.64 -18.53
N GLY A 279 10.39 10.95 -18.74
CA GLY A 279 9.84 11.65 -19.90
C GLY A 279 8.33 11.86 -19.80
N LEU A 280 7.81 12.09 -18.59
CA LEU A 280 6.41 12.42 -18.33
C LEU A 280 5.86 13.44 -19.35
N THR A 281 4.75 13.10 -19.99
CA THR A 281 4.01 14.02 -20.89
C THR A 281 2.56 14.23 -20.48
N VAL A 282 2.01 13.37 -19.62
CA VAL A 282 0.66 13.49 -19.08
C VAL A 282 0.70 13.32 -17.57
N LEU A 283 0.40 14.38 -16.83
CA LEU A 283 0.27 14.31 -15.38
C LEU A 283 -1.19 14.10 -15.00
N THR A 284 -1.45 13.15 -14.11
CA THR A 284 -2.78 12.99 -13.48
C THR A 284 -2.66 13.17 -11.99
N ILE A 285 -3.50 14.03 -11.42
CA ILE A 285 -3.59 14.18 -9.96
C ILE A 285 -4.70 13.24 -9.50
N TYR A 286 -4.34 12.31 -8.61
CA TYR A 286 -5.21 11.22 -8.16
C TYR A 286 -5.86 11.48 -6.80
N ASP A 287 -5.73 12.70 -6.31
CA ASP A 287 -6.34 13.17 -5.07
C ASP A 287 -7.85 13.06 -5.13
N ASP A 288 -8.45 12.52 -4.06
CA ASP A 288 -9.89 12.54 -3.88
C ASP A 288 -10.44 13.96 -3.77
N GLN A 289 -9.65 14.89 -3.21
CA GLN A 289 -9.97 16.31 -3.06
C GLN A 289 -8.74 17.21 -3.27
N LEU A 290 -8.60 17.81 -4.45
CA LEU A 290 -7.45 18.65 -4.78
C LEU A 290 -7.52 20.09 -4.22
N LEU A 291 -8.72 20.67 -4.08
CA LEU A 291 -8.90 22.13 -3.99
C LEU A 291 -9.42 22.66 -2.64
N MET A 292 -9.49 21.84 -1.58
CA MET A 292 -10.24 22.20 -0.36
C MET A 292 -9.40 22.38 0.90
#